data_AF-A0A2Z3HB08-F1
#
_entry.id   AF-A0A2Z3HB08-F1
#
_cell.length_a   1.000
_cell.length_b   1.000
_cell.length_c   1.000
_cell.angle_alpha   90.00
_cell.angle_beta   90.00
_cell.angle_gamma   90.00
#
_symmetry.space_group_name_H-M   'P 1'
#
loop_
_entity.id
_entity.type
_entity.pdbx_description
1 polymer ?
#
loop_
_entity_poly.entity_id
_entity_poly.type
_entity_poly.pdbx_seq_one_letter_code
_entity_poly.pdbx_strand_id
1 'polypeptide(L)' 'MKVVGWHASHELYPPGELIMLVRRAEGAGMCSDNFHPWTPHQGKSGFAFTWFGAALQSATRTSG' A
#
# COMPACT_ATOMS: atom_id res chain seq x y z
N MET A 1 -8.72 -16.11 -17.05
CA MET A 1 -7.48 -15.37 -16.72
C MET A 1 -7.36 -15.19 -15.22
N LYS A 2 -6.15 -15.21 -14.65
CA LYS A 2 -5.90 -14.88 -13.24
C LYS A 2 -5.39 -13.45 -13.12
N VAL A 3 -5.86 -12.75 -12.10
CA VAL A 3 -5.38 -11.40 -11.75
C VAL A 3 -4.40 -11.54 -10.57
N VAL A 4 -3.26 -10.86 -10.66
CA VAL A 4 -2.30 -10.75 -9.57
C VAL A 4 -2.30 -9.31 -9.08
N GLY A 5 -2.52 -9.12 -7.79
CA GLY A 5 -2.42 -7.82 -7.12
C GLY A 5 -1.23 -7.79 -6.17
N TRP A 6 -0.89 -6.60 -5.68
CA TRP A 6 0.19 -6.40 -4.72
C TRP A 6 -0.36 -5.95 -3.36
N HIS A 7 0.19 -6.48 -2.27
CA HIS A 7 -0.21 -6.12 -0.91
C HIS A 7 0.83 -5.20 -0.25
N ALA A 8 0.41 -4.00 0.11
CA ALA A 8 1.18 -3.00 0.84
C ALA A 8 1.13 -3.27 2.34
N SER A 9 2.23 -3.77 2.91
CA SER A 9 2.33 -3.96 4.37
C SER A 9 2.82 -2.69 5.05
N HIS A 10 1.89 -2.03 5.75
CA HIS A 10 2.18 -0.89 6.61
C HIS A 10 3.00 -1.25 7.86
N GLU A 11 3.11 -2.52 8.22
CA GLU A 11 3.98 -2.96 9.32
C GLU A 11 5.45 -3.04 8.90
N LEU A 12 5.73 -3.34 7.62
CA LEU A 12 7.10 -3.47 7.12
C LEU A 12 7.66 -2.11 6.69
N TYR A 13 6.87 -1.33 5.95
CA TYR A 13 7.34 -0.14 5.26
C TYR A 13 6.56 1.12 5.65
N PRO A 14 7.22 2.29 5.71
CA PRO A 14 6.53 3.56 5.91
C PRO A 14 5.66 3.92 4.69
N PRO A 15 4.59 4.73 4.87
CA PRO A 15 3.66 5.07 3.79
C PRO A 15 4.33 5.61 2.52
N GLY A 16 5.36 6.47 2.65
CA GLY A 16 6.06 7.04 1.49
C GLY A 16 6.76 6.01 0.61
N GLU A 17 7.31 4.95 1.23
CA GLU A 17 7.93 3.85 0.48
C GLU A 17 6.87 3.00 -0.22
N LEU A 18 5.75 2.74 0.45
CA LEU A 18 4.61 2.04 -0.14
C LEU A 18 4.01 2.79 -1.33
N ILE A 19 4.06 4.13 -1.36
CA ILE A 19 3.68 4.94 -2.53
C ILE A 19 4.62 4.68 -3.72
N MET A 20 5.93 4.55 -3.48
CA MET A 20 6.88 4.22 -4.55
C MET A 20 6.68 2.80 -5.06
N LEU A 21 6.34 1.86 -4.18
CA LEU A 21 6.10 0.46 -4.54
C LEU A 21 4.77 0.27 -5.30
N VAL A 22 3.69 0.93 -4.90
CA VAL A 22 2.39 0.82 -5.59
C VAL A 22 2.44 1.42 -7.01
N ARG A 23 3.28 2.44 -7.23
CA ARG A 23 3.58 2.95 -8.58
C ARG A 23 4.22 1.87 -9.46
N ARG A 24 5.16 1.10 -8.93
CA ARG A 24 5.77 -0.04 -9.65
C ARG A 24 4.78 -1.18 -9.90
N ALA A 25 3.78 -1.31 -9.03
CA ALA A 25 2.66 -2.22 -9.21
C ALA A 25 1.54 -1.65 -10.11
N GLU A 26 1.78 -0.56 -10.84
CA GLU A 26 0.81 0.09 -11.75
C GLU A 26 -0.52 0.44 -11.07
N GLY A 27 -0.46 0.81 -9.79
CA GLY A 27 -1.65 1.11 -9.00
C GLY A 27 -2.43 -0.12 -8.50
N ALA A 28 -2.01 -1.35 -8.81
CA ALA A 28 -2.66 -2.58 -8.36
C ALA A 28 -2.29 -2.95 -6.90
N GLY A 29 -2.39 -1.98 -5.97
CA GLY A 29 -2.05 -2.14 -4.56
C GLY A 29 -3.26 -2.15 -3.63
N MET A 30 -3.22 -3.02 -2.62
CA MET A 30 -4.16 -3.06 -1.49
C MET A 30 -3.40 -3.17 -0.17
N CYS A 31 -3.95 -2.69 0.94
CA CYS A 31 -3.35 -2.83 2.27
C CYS A 31 -4.35 -3.40 3.28
N SER A 32 -3.85 -3.88 4.43
CA SER A 32 -4.66 -4.08 5.63
C SER A 32 -4.91 -2.73 6.30
N ASP A 33 -6.06 -2.59 6.95
CA ASP A 33 -6.36 -1.43 7.79
C ASP A 33 -6.27 -1.84 9.27
N ASN A 34 -5.11 -1.55 9.86
CA ASN A 34 -4.80 -1.92 11.23
C ASN A 34 -4.65 -0.66 12.08
N PHE A 35 -5.27 -0.65 13.25
CA PHE A 35 -5.05 0.41 14.24
C PHE A 35 -3.68 0.27 14.92
N HIS A 36 -3.25 -0.98 15.20
CA HIS A 36 -1.97 -1.32 15.82
C HIS A 36 -1.21 -2.34 14.96
N PRO A 37 0.13 -2.37 15.01
CA PRO A 37 0.91 -3.41 14.34
C PRO A 37 0.57 -4.80 14.90
N TRP A 38 0.77 -5.86 14.10
CA TRP A 38 0.57 -7.24 14.56
C TRP A 38 1.43 -7.60 15.77
N THR A 39 2.63 -7.03 15.84
CA THR A 39 3.54 -7.21 16.97
C THR A 39 4.10 -5.87 17.44
N PRO A 40 4.40 -5.72 18.74
CA PRO A 40 5.02 -4.50 19.26
C PRO A 40 6.35 -4.14 18.58
N HIS A 41 7.10 -5.15 18.11
CA HIS A 41 8.42 -4.96 17.50
C HIS A 41 8.36 -4.39 16.08
N GLN A 42 7.26 -4.59 15.34
CA GLN A 42 7.07 -3.97 14.02
C GLN A 42 6.83 -2.46 14.12
N GLY A 43 6.14 -2.02 15.18
CA GLY A 43 6.07 -0.61 15.57
C GLY A 43 5.40 0.36 14.57
N LYS A 44 4.83 -0.12 13.46
CA LYS A 44 4.24 0.70 12.39
C LYS A 44 2.83 0.22 12.04
N SER A 45 1.90 1.16 11.96
CA SER A 45 0.53 0.95 11.46
C SER A 45 0.09 2.22 10.75
N GLY A 46 0.28 2.26 9.44
CA GLY A 46 -0.10 3.41 8.62
C GLY A 46 -1.62 3.48 8.42
N PHE A 47 -2.16 4.70 8.37
CA PHE A 47 -3.60 4.90 8.19
C PHE A 47 -4.03 4.67 6.73
N ALA A 48 -4.77 3.58 6.51
CA ALA A 48 -5.08 3.07 5.17
C ALA A 48 -5.79 4.09 4.28
N PHE A 49 -6.79 4.83 4.79
CA PHE A 49 -7.54 5.79 3.96
C PHE A 49 -6.68 6.93 3.43
N THR A 50 -5.83 7.53 4.26
CA THR A 50 -4.92 8.58 3.78
C THR A 50 -3.90 8.04 2.79
N TRP A 51 -3.43 6.80 3.00
CA TRP A 51 -2.53 6.16 2.06
C TRP A 51 -3.20 5.89 0.71
N PHE A 52 -4.45 5.43 0.68
CA PHE A 52 -5.19 5.24 -0.58
C PHE A 52 -5.37 6.53 -1.37
N GLY A 53 -5.69 7.66 -0.71
CA GLY A 53 -5.78 8.95 -1.39
C GLY A 53 -4.47 9.34 -2.09
N ALA A 54 -3.34 9.18 -1.38
CA ALA A 54 -2.02 9.41 -1.96
C ALA A 54 -1.68 8.38 -3.06
N ALA A 55 -1.98 7.10 -2.86
CA ALA A 55 -1.69 6.02 -3.81
C ALA A 55 -2.40 6.24 -5.14
N LEU A 56 -3.70 6.54 -5.10
CA LEU A 56 -4.54 6.82 -6.27
C LEU A 56 -4.09 8.07 -7.02
N GLN A 57 -3.67 9.12 -6.31
CA GLN A 57 -3.08 10.29 -6.95
C GLN A 57 -1.72 9.95 -7.59
N SER A 58 -0.95 9.07 -6.95
CA SER A 58 0.44 8.82 -7.32
C SER A 58 0.62 7.88 -8.51
N ALA A 59 -0.34 6.98 -8.76
CA ALA A 59 -0.22 5.92 -9.75
C ALA A 59 -1.23 6.08 -10.88
N THR A 60 -0.76 5.99 -12.12
CA THR A 60 -1.61 5.93 -13.31
C THR A 60 -1.55 4.51 -13.84
N ARG A 61 -2.70 3.83 -13.89
CA ARG A 61 -2.82 2.53 -14.55
C ARG A 61 -3.10 2.76 -16.03
N THR A 62 -2.13 2.50 -16.88
CA THR A 62 -2.36 2.47 -18.33
C THR A 62 -3.05 1.16 -18.64
N SER A 63 -4.35 1.20 -18.97
CA SER A 63 -5.03 0.03 -19.53
C SER A 63 -4.46 -0.23 -20.92
N GLY A 64 -3.64 -1.28 -21.05
CA GLY A 64 -3.25 -1.85 -22.33
C GLY A 64 -4.33 -2.75 -22.93
#